data_AF-A0A429B354-F1
#
_entry.id   AF-A0A429B354-F1
#
_cell.length_a   1.000
_cell.length_b   1.000
_cell.length_c   1.000
_cell.angle_alpha   90.00
_cell.angle_beta   90.00
_cell.angle_gamma   90.00
#
_symmetry.space_group_name_H-M   'P 1'
#
loop_
_entity.id
_entity.type
_entity.pdbx_description
1 polymer ?
#
loop_
_entity_poly.entity_id
_entity_poly.type
_entity_poly.pdbx_seq_one_letter_code
_entity_poly.pdbx_strand_id
1 'polypeptide(L)'
;MTGDSEWIGRPLNGGCIVDVENEKYQLPGRDSVLSGVSDFAHVPRAARAQIASGAEGRFALAGAKCERRLPARYGPAPEVPNGFGQQRVFPSREGGSVALAQDR
;
A
#
# COMPACT_ATOMS: atom_id res chain seq x y z
N MET A 1 13.02 5.84 1.98
CA MET A 1 13.61 4.49 2.16
C MET A 1 12.76 3.75 3.18
N THR A 2 12.46 2.47 2.96
CA THR A 2 11.58 1.69 3.85
C THR A 2 12.26 1.09 5.08
N GLY A 3 13.60 1.11 5.14
CA GLY A 3 14.36 0.68 6.32
C GLY A 3 14.20 -0.81 6.62
N ASP A 4 14.00 -1.15 7.89
CA ASP A 4 13.75 -2.52 8.35
C ASP A 4 12.28 -2.97 8.23
N SER A 5 11.43 -2.15 7.62
CA SER A 5 9.98 -2.36 7.57
C SER A 5 9.47 -2.63 6.16
N GLU A 6 8.55 -3.57 6.04
CA GLU A 6 7.69 -3.73 4.86
C GLU A 6 6.47 -2.80 4.99
N TRP A 7 5.87 -2.40 3.85
CA TRP A 7 4.72 -1.50 3.82
C TRP A 7 3.62 -1.98 2.89
N ILE A 8 2.37 -1.67 3.24
CA ILE A 8 1.22 -1.73 2.36
C ILE A 8 0.74 -0.30 2.11
N GLY A 9 0.73 0.10 0.84
CA GLY A 9 0.18 1.38 0.37
C GLY A 9 -1.19 1.20 -0.26
N ARG A 10 -2.16 2.03 0.13
CA ARG A 10 -3.53 1.98 -0.40
C ARG A 10 -4.13 3.38 -0.58
N PRO A 11 -4.79 3.66 -1.72
CA PRO A 11 -5.61 4.86 -1.87
C PRO A 11 -6.87 4.85 -0.99
N LEU A 12 -7.05 5.94 -0.26
CA LEU A 12 -8.27 6.26 0.48
C LEU A 12 -9.20 7.17 -0.34
N ASN A 13 -8.62 8.03 -1.17
CA ASN A 13 -9.27 8.88 -2.16
C ASN A 13 -8.24 9.22 -3.27
N GLY A 14 -8.69 9.33 -4.51
CA GLY A 14 -7.83 9.57 -5.67
C GLY A 14 -6.98 8.34 -6.04
N GLY A 15 -6.29 8.41 -7.17
CA GLY A 15 -5.35 7.39 -7.64
C GLY A 15 -3.89 7.80 -7.41
N CYS A 16 -2.97 6.85 -7.53
CA CYS A 16 -1.54 7.16 -7.49
C CYS A 16 -0.69 6.12 -8.24
N ILE A 17 0.58 6.45 -8.42
CA ILE A 17 1.63 5.52 -8.84
C ILE A 17 2.55 5.31 -7.65
N VAL A 18 2.80 4.04 -7.32
CA VAL A 18 3.82 3.62 -6.37
C VAL A 18 5.02 3.12 -7.18
N ASP A 19 6.11 3.89 -7.17
CA ASP A 19 7.39 3.50 -7.76
C ASP A 19 8.24 2.83 -6.69
N VAL A 20 8.62 1.58 -6.90
CA VAL A 20 9.50 0.79 -6.03
C VAL A 20 10.71 0.36 -6.84
N GLU A 21 11.87 0.91 -6.54
CA GLU A 21 13.13 0.56 -7.23
C GLU A 21 13.02 0.63 -8.79
N ASN A 22 12.26 1.61 -9.30
CA ASN A 22 11.95 1.84 -10.73
C ASN A 22 10.88 0.90 -11.33
N GLU A 23 10.26 0.04 -10.52
CA GLU A 23 9.05 -0.69 -10.91
C GLU A 23 7.81 0.10 -10.49
N LYS A 24 6.90 0.35 -11.44
CA LYS A 24 5.75 1.23 -11.23
C LYS A 24 4.46 0.44 -11.10
N TYR A 25 3.76 0.66 -10.00
CA TYR A 25 2.42 0.11 -9.76
C TYR A 25 1.40 1.24 -9.77
N GLN A 26 0.52 1.24 -10.77
CA GLN A 26 -0.61 2.15 -10.82
C GLN A 26 -1.72 1.63 -9.91
N LEU A 27 -2.11 2.43 -8.93
CA LEU A 27 -3.27 2.19 -8.08
C LEU A 27 -4.39 3.14 -8.56
N PRO A 28 -5.41 2.63 -9.27
CA PRO A 28 -6.46 3.46 -9.85
C PRO A 28 -7.19 4.32 -8.82
N GLY A 29 -7.30 3.80 -7.60
CA GLY A 29 -7.92 4.52 -6.49
C GLY A 29 -9.44 4.46 -6.51
N ARG A 30 -10.07 5.44 -5.86
CA ARG A 30 -11.52 5.57 -5.70
C ARG A 30 -11.89 6.97 -5.22
N ASP A 31 -13.16 7.35 -5.33
CA ASP A 31 -13.63 8.68 -4.87
C ASP A 31 -13.61 8.80 -3.35
N SER A 32 -13.91 7.73 -2.63
CA SER A 32 -13.87 7.71 -1.16
C SER A 32 -13.70 6.29 -0.64
N VAL A 33 -13.36 6.14 0.63
CA VAL A 33 -13.29 4.83 1.29
C VAL A 33 -14.62 4.05 1.26
N LEU A 34 -15.74 4.75 1.05
CA LEU A 34 -17.09 4.19 0.96
C LEU A 34 -17.46 3.73 -0.46
N SER A 35 -16.70 4.15 -1.48
CA SER A 35 -17.00 3.84 -2.89
C SER A 35 -16.67 2.40 -3.30
N GLY A 36 -16.17 1.58 -2.37
CA GLY A 36 -15.83 0.19 -2.60
C GLY A 36 -14.38 -0.13 -2.24
N VAL A 37 -13.95 -1.35 -2.57
CA VAL A 37 -12.60 -1.84 -2.29
C VAL A 37 -11.60 -1.18 -3.25
N SER A 38 -10.48 -0.70 -2.73
CA SER A 38 -9.33 -0.24 -3.53
C SER A 38 -8.19 -1.25 -3.51
N ASP A 39 -7.44 -1.27 -4.61
CA ASP A 39 -6.16 -1.93 -4.82
C ASP A 39 -5.10 -1.53 -3.79
N PHE A 40 -4.00 -2.26 -3.76
CA PHE A 40 -2.87 -1.94 -2.90
C PHE A 40 -1.53 -2.26 -3.58
N ALA A 41 -0.46 -1.65 -3.06
CA ALA A 41 0.92 -2.03 -3.36
C ALA A 41 1.59 -2.54 -2.09
N HIS A 42 2.25 -3.69 -2.18
CA HIS A 42 3.21 -4.14 -1.18
C HIS A 42 4.59 -3.60 -1.55
N VAL A 43 5.21 -2.91 -0.59
CA VAL A 43 6.53 -2.32 -0.72
C VAL A 43 7.50 -3.07 0.20
N PRO A 44 8.59 -3.65 -0.34
CA PRO A 44 9.55 -4.40 0.45
C PRO A 44 10.30 -3.56 1.48
N ARG A 45 10.86 -4.23 2.49
CA ARG A 45 11.92 -3.65 3.32
C ARG A 45 13.17 -3.33 2.50
N ALA A 46 13.97 -2.40 3.03
CA ALA A 46 15.23 -1.95 2.44
C ALA A 46 15.10 -1.51 0.97
N ALA A 47 13.96 -0.92 0.61
CA ALA A 47 13.67 -0.45 -0.74
C ALA A 47 13.53 1.08 -0.78
N ARG A 48 13.89 1.66 -1.93
CA ARG A 48 13.48 3.02 -2.28
C ARG A 48 12.09 2.97 -2.89
N ALA A 49 11.14 3.66 -2.27
CA ALA A 49 9.80 3.80 -2.78
C ALA A 49 9.37 5.26 -2.81
N GLN A 50 8.60 5.63 -3.83
CA GLN A 50 8.00 6.94 -3.99
C GLN A 50 6.53 6.78 -4.39
N ILE A 51 5.69 7.65 -3.87
CA ILE A 51 4.28 7.75 -4.26
C ILE A 51 4.12 9.08 -4.96
N ALA A 52 3.48 9.07 -6.12
CA ALA A 52 3.13 10.27 -6.86
C ALA A 52 1.65 10.19 -7.26
N SER A 53 0.92 11.29 -7.14
CA SER A 53 -0.38 11.45 -7.76
C SER A 53 -0.34 12.53 -8.84
N GLY A 54 -1.28 12.45 -9.78
CA GLY A 54 -1.50 13.49 -10.79
C GLY A 54 -2.59 14.49 -10.37
N ALA A 55 -3.25 14.26 -9.24
CA ALA A 55 -4.32 15.06 -8.67
C ALA A 55 -4.30 14.95 -7.13
N GLU A 56 -5.18 15.67 -6.44
CA GLU A 56 -5.34 15.50 -4.99
C GLU A 56 -5.65 14.03 -4.66
N GLY A 57 -4.98 13.50 -3.63
CA GLY A 57 -5.19 12.13 -3.19
C GLY A 57 -4.79 11.92 -1.74
N ARG A 58 -5.44 10.95 -1.09
CA ARG A 58 -5.13 10.51 0.28
C ARG A 58 -4.78 9.03 0.29
N PHE A 59 -3.69 8.67 0.95
CA PHE A 59 -3.14 7.33 0.94
C PHE A 59 -2.84 6.84 2.36
N ALA A 60 -3.19 5.60 2.65
CA ALA A 60 -2.79 4.91 3.87
C ALA A 60 -1.52 4.10 3.62
N LEU A 61 -0.58 4.20 4.57
CA LEU A 61 0.65 3.41 4.61
C LEU A 61 0.70 2.67 5.93
N ALA A 62 0.51 1.35 5.88
CA ALA A 62 0.67 0.48 7.03
C ALA A 62 2.00 -0.26 6.90
N GLY A 63 2.92 0.01 7.82
CA GLY A 63 4.25 -0.58 7.87
C GLY A 63 4.43 -1.49 9.08
N ALA A 64 5.29 -2.49 8.95
CA ALA A 64 5.72 -3.32 10.08
C ALA A 64 7.16 -3.78 9.87
N LYS A 65 7.93 -3.90 10.97
CA LYS A 65 9.28 -4.46 10.92
C LYS A 65 9.23 -5.91 10.43
N CYS A 66 10.17 -6.28 9.59
CA CYS A 66 10.27 -7.63 9.09
C CYS A 66 11.71 -8.06 8.82
N GLU A 67 11.97 -9.36 8.95
CA GLU A 67 13.30 -9.92 8.69
C GLU A 67 13.44 -10.36 7.23
N ARG A 68 12.39 -10.98 6.68
CA ARG A 68 12.36 -11.45 5.30
C ARG A 68 11.96 -10.33 4.35
N ARG A 69 12.74 -10.14 3.28
CA ARG A 69 12.37 -9.28 2.15
C ARG A 69 11.49 -10.07 1.18
N LEU A 70 10.26 -9.61 0.97
CA LEU A 70 9.34 -10.09 -0.06
C LEU A 70 9.48 -9.25 -1.33
N PRO A 71 9.10 -9.76 -2.52
CA PRO A 71 9.09 -8.97 -3.74
C PRO A 71 8.02 -7.89 -3.69
N ALA A 72 8.27 -6.75 -4.36
CA ALA A 72 7.23 -5.75 -4.57
C ALA A 72 6.06 -6.38 -5.34
N ARG A 73 4.83 -5.95 -5.01
CA ARG A 73 3.63 -6.58 -5.57
C ARG A 73 2.47 -5.61 -5.64
N TYR A 74 1.79 -5.60 -6.78
CA TYR A 74 0.45 -5.06 -6.93
C TYR A 74 -0.61 -6.09 -6.50
N GLY A 75 -1.60 -5.63 -5.73
CA GLY A 75 -2.76 -6.42 -5.35
C GLY A 75 -4.04 -5.75 -5.86
N PRO A 76 -4.75 -6.36 -6.82
CA PRO A 76 -5.93 -5.76 -7.41
C PRO A 76 -7.13 -5.80 -6.45
N ALA A 77 -8.02 -4.81 -6.53
CA ALA A 77 -9.19 -4.71 -5.66
C ALA A 77 -10.06 -5.99 -5.58
N PRO A 78 -10.32 -6.75 -6.68
CA PRO A 78 -11.09 -7.99 -6.62
C PRO A 78 -10.43 -9.12 -5.81
N GLU A 79 -9.10 -9.09 -5.64
CA GLU A 79 -8.37 -10.06 -4.81
C GLU A 79 -8.34 -9.68 -3.33
N VAL A 80 -8.76 -8.46 -2.98
CA VAL A 80 -8.85 -8.01 -1.59
C VAL A 80 -10.15 -8.55 -0.99
N PRO A 81 -10.09 -9.43 0.03
CA PRO A 81 -11.29 -9.99 0.63
C PRO A 81 -12.19 -8.89 1.21
N ASN A 82 -13.49 -8.99 0.95
CA ASN A 82 -14.53 -8.07 1.37
C ASN A 82 -15.20 -8.47 2.71
N GLY A 83 -14.56 -9.36 3.48
CA GLY A 83 -14.95 -9.70 4.85
C GLY A 83 -15.62 -11.07 5.05
N PHE A 84 -15.88 -11.85 4.00
CA PHE A 84 -16.55 -13.18 4.10
C PHE A 84 -15.64 -14.38 3.78
N GLY A 85 -14.32 -14.18 3.69
CA GLY A 85 -13.35 -15.24 3.41
C GLY A 85 -12.18 -15.22 4.39
N GLN A 86 -11.53 -16.38 4.59
CA GLN A 86 -10.32 -16.51 5.41
C GLN A 86 -9.25 -15.53 4.91
N GLN A 87 -9.05 -14.44 5.64
CA GLN A 87 -7.98 -13.50 5.33
C GLN A 87 -6.65 -14.14 5.70
N ARG A 88 -5.72 -14.20 4.75
CA ARG A 88 -4.30 -14.40 5.09
C ARG A 88 -3.86 -13.12 5.81
N VAL A 89 -4.03 -13.10 7.12
CA VAL A 89 -3.48 -12.07 7.98
C VAL A 89 -1.97 -12.20 7.83
N PHE A 90 -1.35 -11.24 7.15
CA PHE A 90 0.10 -11.07 7.26
C PHE A 90 0.34 -10.76 8.74
N PRO A 91 1.09 -11.61 9.46
CA PRO A 91 1.24 -11.44 10.89
C PRO A 91 1.81 -10.04 11.13
N SER A 92 1.02 -9.20 11.82
CA SER A 92 1.52 -7.93 12.34
C SER A 92 2.65 -8.28 13.30
N ARG A 93 3.90 -8.01 12.91
CA ARG A 93 5.04 -8.12 13.82
C ARG A 93 5.05 -6.88 14.73
N GLU A 94 5.66 -6.99 15.91
CA GLU A 94 5.78 -5.84 16.83
C GLU A 94 6.41 -4.63 16.12
N GLY A 95 5.90 -3.43 16.44
CA GLY A 95 6.39 -2.17 15.86
C GLY A 95 5.68 -1.71 14.58
N GLY A 96 4.40 -2.07 14.40
CA GLY A 96 3.59 -1.57 13.29
C GLY A 96 3.43 -0.04 13.33
N SER A 97 3.60 0.61 12.18
CA SER A 97 3.43 2.06 12.00
C SER A 97 2.34 2.33 10.97
N VAL A 98 1.47 3.30 11.24
CA VAL A 98 0.49 3.80 10.26
C VAL A 98 0.81 5.25 9.94
N ALA A 99 0.99 5.56 8.66
CA ALA A 99 1.14 6.92 8.18
C ALA A 99 0.04 7.25 7.17
N LEU A 100 -0.41 8.50 7.18
CA LEU A 100 -1.30 9.06 6.17
C LEU A 100 -0.48 9.99 5.29
N ALA A 101 -0.48 9.74 3.99
CA ALA A 101 0.10 10.63 3.00
C ALA A 101 -1.01 11.35 2.25
N GLN A 102 -0.79 12.63 1.96
CA GLN A 102 -1.66 13.45 1.12
C GLN A 102 -0.80 14.11 0.05
N ASP A 103 -1.27 14.08 -1.19
CA ASP A 103 -0.69 14.88 -2.27
C ASP A 103 -1.57 16.12 -2.45
N ARG A 104 -0.95 17.30 -2.46
CA ARG A 104 -1.63 18.60 -2.37
C ARG A 104 -2.03 19.14 -3.73
#